data_AF-A0A370HYT4-F1
#
_entry.id   AF-A0A370HYT4-F1
#
_cell.length_a   1.000
_cell.length_b   1.000
_cell.length_c   1.000
_cell.angle_alpha   90.00
_cell.angle_beta   90.00
_cell.angle_gamma   90.00
#
_symmetry.space_group_name_H-M   'P 1'
#
loop_
_entity.id
_entity.type
_entity.pdbx_description
1 polymer ?
#
loop_
_entity_poly.entity_id
_entity_poly.type
_entity_poly.pdbx_seq_one_letter_code
_entity_poly.pdbx_strand_id
1 'polypeptide(L)'
;MLENMCSPSATLTVWAGSWLAGGSAPDDVLDALRAWATRQSVAAGDPVTGGHTGLPWPAAEPLDGGSGIMVLLKVIREGMAEPRAQLRLVLPVPGDARGLPPGTEFATAAMDAEEGILIGSPGDEGVGLVPQWVDEETLQWTVYHTPIPAPVPDVALGEAEYAMRQAVRDAADALMRLQTTGIGTGDDDPRELIEAELADYSRHIYPDSAPLRARRILDSADHVAAILTVAQQAPASSPASASALQAQETLLRPLWDAIRTARLAAVHAASAH
;
A
#
# COMPACT_ATOMS: atom_id res chain seq x y z
N MET A 1 -10.64 8.24 -4.25
CA MET A 1 -10.37 7.09 -3.36
C MET A 1 -9.63 6.11 -4.24
N LEU A 2 -8.31 6.08 -4.12
CA LEU A 2 -7.45 5.18 -4.89
C LEU A 2 -7.57 3.81 -4.24
N GLU A 3 -8.54 3.00 -4.67
CA GLU A 3 -8.74 1.67 -4.11
C GLU A 3 -7.53 0.77 -4.44
N ASN A 4 -6.60 0.71 -3.48
CA ASN A 4 -5.50 -0.25 -3.26
C ASN A 4 -4.90 -0.94 -4.51
N MET A 5 -4.31 -0.08 -5.33
CA MET A 5 -3.32 -0.34 -6.36
C MET A 5 -1.94 -0.67 -5.71
N CYS A 6 -0.90 -0.95 -6.52
CA CYS A 6 0.48 -1.00 -5.99
C CYS A 6 0.77 0.27 -5.16
N SER A 7 1.56 0.17 -4.08
CA SER A 7 1.75 1.29 -3.14
C SER A 7 3.24 1.60 -2.91
N PRO A 8 3.60 2.87 -2.67
CA PRO A 8 4.94 3.25 -2.22
C PRO A 8 5.38 2.47 -0.98
N SER A 9 4.49 2.28 0.00
CA SER A 9 4.80 1.53 1.22
C SER A 9 5.12 0.07 0.96
N ALA A 10 4.38 -0.58 0.06
CA ALA A 10 4.65 -1.96 -0.35
C ALA A 10 6.01 -2.07 -1.07
N THR A 11 6.28 -1.15 -2.00
CA THR A 11 7.57 -1.07 -2.71
C THR A 11 8.72 -0.92 -1.72
N LEU A 12 8.64 0.07 -0.83
CA LEU A 12 9.67 0.31 0.18
C LEU A 12 9.87 -0.89 1.09
N THR A 13 8.80 -1.54 1.54
CA THR A 13 8.88 -2.69 2.45
C THR A 13 9.66 -3.85 1.83
N VAL A 14 9.38 -4.19 0.57
CA VAL A 14 10.07 -5.30 -0.10
C VAL A 14 11.53 -4.95 -0.42
N TRP A 15 11.77 -3.75 -0.96
CA TRP A 15 13.13 -3.30 -1.30
C TRP A 15 14.01 -3.12 -0.08
N ALA A 16 13.50 -2.53 1.00
CA ALA A 16 14.22 -2.41 2.26
C ALA A 16 14.49 -3.78 2.90
N GLY A 17 13.54 -4.73 2.84
CA GLY A 17 13.79 -6.11 3.25
C GLY A 17 14.97 -6.74 2.52
N SER A 18 14.96 -6.70 1.18
CA SER A 18 16.06 -7.19 0.34
C SER A 18 17.39 -6.50 0.66
N TRP A 19 17.38 -5.17 0.82
CA TRP A 19 18.56 -4.39 1.17
C TRP A 19 19.14 -4.79 2.54
N LEU A 20 18.30 -4.91 3.57
CA LEU A 20 18.72 -5.30 4.91
C LEU A 20 19.27 -6.73 4.96
N ALA A 21 18.76 -7.62 4.10
CA ALA A 21 19.27 -8.97 3.92
C ALA A 21 20.52 -9.06 3.02
N GLY A 22 20.99 -7.94 2.46
CA GLY A 22 22.14 -7.88 1.55
C GLY A 22 21.86 -8.37 0.12
N GLY A 23 20.59 -8.55 -0.25
CA GLY A 23 20.15 -8.92 -1.60
C GLY A 23 20.04 -7.74 -2.57
N SER A 24 20.08 -6.50 -2.08
CA SER A 24 20.05 -5.27 -2.88
C SER A 24 20.97 -4.20 -2.30
N ALA A 25 21.44 -3.28 -3.14
CA ALA A 25 22.16 -2.09 -2.71
C ALA A 25 21.18 -1.03 -2.18
N PRO A 26 21.62 -0.09 -1.32
CA PRO A 26 20.79 1.03 -0.90
C PRO A 26 20.28 1.87 -2.08
N ASP A 27 21.09 2.02 -3.14
CA ASP A 27 20.71 2.76 -4.34
C ASP A 27 19.53 2.12 -5.08
N ASP A 28 19.43 0.79 -5.08
CA ASP A 28 18.29 0.09 -5.70
C ASP A 28 16.97 0.46 -5.01
N VAL A 29 16.99 0.63 -3.67
CA VAL A 29 15.82 1.08 -2.90
C VAL A 29 15.42 2.50 -3.32
N LEU A 30 16.39 3.38 -3.50
CA LEU A 30 16.14 4.78 -3.89
C LEU A 30 15.62 4.89 -5.31
N ASP A 31 16.15 4.09 -6.23
CA ASP A 31 15.70 4.04 -7.62
C ASP A 31 14.28 3.49 -7.73
N ALA A 32 13.93 2.48 -6.93
CA ALA A 32 12.55 1.99 -6.83
C ALA A 32 11.58 3.08 -6.31
N LEU A 33 12.01 3.90 -5.35
CA LEU A 33 11.20 5.02 -4.85
C LEU A 33 11.07 6.16 -5.87
N ARG A 34 12.10 6.44 -6.66
CA ARG A 34 12.05 7.45 -7.73
C ARG A 34 11.06 7.12 -8.84
N ALA A 35 10.71 5.84 -9.01
CA ALA A 35 9.66 5.43 -9.94
C ALA A 35 8.27 5.93 -9.50
N TRP A 36 8.07 6.20 -8.20
CA TRP A 36 6.83 6.78 -7.67
C TRP A 36 6.78 8.28 -7.89
N ALA A 37 7.78 9.02 -7.42
CA ALA A 37 7.81 10.47 -7.57
C ALA A 37 9.24 10.97 -7.78
N THR A 38 9.38 11.96 -8.65
CA THR A 38 10.67 12.59 -9.01
C THR A 38 11.36 13.17 -7.78
N ARG A 39 10.59 13.81 -6.90
CA ARG A 39 11.07 14.36 -5.63
C ARG A 39 10.59 13.48 -4.47
N GLN A 40 11.53 13.18 -3.58
CA GLN A 40 11.28 12.37 -2.40
C GLN A 40 11.85 13.11 -1.19
N SER A 41 11.03 13.29 -0.16
CA SER A 41 11.43 14.00 1.07
C SER A 41 11.03 13.20 2.31
N VAL A 42 11.62 13.55 3.46
CA VAL A 42 11.38 12.89 4.75
C VAL A 42 11.18 13.96 5.82
N ALA A 43 10.08 13.88 6.58
CA ALA A 43 9.78 14.83 7.65
C ALA A 43 9.24 14.09 8.88
N ALA A 44 9.34 14.71 10.06
CA ALA A 44 8.60 14.25 11.23
C ALA A 44 7.12 14.64 11.10
N GLY A 45 6.22 13.76 11.53
CA GLY A 45 4.78 14.05 11.58
C GLY A 45 4.38 14.90 12.77
N ASP A 46 5.19 14.88 13.83
CA ASP A 46 4.89 15.53 15.10
C ASP A 46 6.18 16.05 15.77
N PRO A 47 6.08 17.01 16.70
CA PRO A 47 7.25 17.63 17.32
C PRO A 47 8.03 16.66 18.22
N VAL A 48 7.38 15.65 18.80
CA VAL A 48 8.04 14.63 19.61
C VAL A 48 8.94 13.78 18.71
N THR A 49 8.41 13.33 17.58
CA THR A 49 9.18 12.60 16.56
C THR A 49 10.32 13.44 16.01
N GLY A 50 10.09 14.73 15.73
CA GLY A 50 11.14 15.65 15.31
C GLY A 50 12.28 15.74 16.33
N GLY A 51 11.95 15.79 17.62
CA GLY A 51 12.92 15.77 18.71
C GLY A 51 13.73 14.46 18.79
N HIS A 52 13.09 13.30 18.58
CA HIS A 52 13.76 12.00 18.63
C HIS A 52 14.64 11.70 17.40
N THR A 53 14.18 12.10 16.21
CA THR A 53 14.82 11.75 14.94
C THR A 53 15.76 12.83 14.41
N GLY A 54 15.62 14.06 14.91
CA GLY A 54 16.25 15.25 14.33
C GLY A 54 15.68 15.66 12.98
N LEU A 55 14.56 15.05 12.55
CA LEU A 55 13.88 15.43 11.32
C LEU A 55 13.16 16.78 11.48
N PRO A 56 13.08 17.56 10.41
CA PRO A 56 12.26 18.76 10.39
C PRO A 56 10.79 18.38 10.61
N TRP A 57 10.11 19.14 11.47
CA TRP A 57 8.66 19.09 11.63
C TRP A 57 8.06 20.36 11.02
N PRO A 58 7.49 20.30 9.80
CA PRO A 58 6.88 21.46 9.15
C PRO A 58 5.56 21.77 9.84
N ALA A 59 5.57 22.73 10.78
CA ALA A 59 4.40 23.13 11.55
C ALA A 59 3.34 23.92 10.74
N ALA A 60 3.57 24.20 9.44
CA ALA A 60 2.67 24.92 8.55
C ALA A 60 2.88 24.52 7.08
N GLU A 61 1.82 24.62 6.27
CA GLU A 61 1.89 24.53 4.81
C GLU A 61 2.47 25.81 4.17
N PRO A 62 3.19 25.70 3.02
CA PRO A 62 3.50 24.46 2.31
C PRO A 62 4.60 23.66 3.03
N LEU A 63 4.59 22.33 2.86
CA LEU A 63 5.62 21.40 3.34
C LEU A 63 6.96 21.59 2.59
N ASP A 64 7.45 22.82 2.46
CA ASP A 64 8.78 23.14 1.93
C ASP A 64 9.81 22.94 3.05
N GLY A 65 10.22 21.70 3.31
CA GLY A 65 11.18 21.50 4.40
C GLY A 65 11.59 20.10 4.80
N GLY A 66 11.32 19.06 4.01
CA GLY A 66 11.78 17.70 4.33
C GLY A 66 13.29 17.51 4.12
N SER A 67 13.86 16.57 4.86
CA SER A 67 15.20 16.04 4.58
C SER A 67 15.20 15.22 3.29
N GLY A 68 16.36 15.11 2.63
CA GLY A 68 16.49 14.25 1.44
C GLY A 68 16.25 12.77 1.76
N ILE A 69 15.80 12.01 0.75
CA ILE A 69 15.39 10.60 0.87
C ILE A 69 16.43 9.66 1.50
N MET A 70 17.72 10.01 1.46
CA MET A 70 18.78 9.25 2.14
C MET A 70 18.53 9.06 3.63
N VAL A 71 17.86 10.01 4.29
CA VAL A 71 17.55 9.91 5.72
C VAL A 71 16.59 8.76 6.00
N LEU A 72 15.73 8.40 5.05
CA LEU A 72 14.81 7.26 5.19
C LEU A 72 15.57 5.95 5.41
N LEU A 73 16.66 5.73 4.66
CA LEU A 73 17.52 4.55 4.82
C LEU A 73 18.16 4.51 6.22
N LYS A 74 18.54 5.66 6.78
CA LYS A 74 19.05 5.76 8.15
C LYS A 74 17.96 5.35 9.15
N VAL A 75 16.76 5.93 9.04
CA VAL A 75 15.61 5.63 9.91
C VAL A 75 15.27 4.13 9.90
N ILE A 76 15.21 3.53 8.72
CA ILE A 76 14.93 2.08 8.57
C ILE A 76 16.01 1.26 9.27
N ARG A 77 17.29 1.55 9.02
CA ARG A 77 18.41 0.78 9.60
C ARG A 77 18.48 0.92 11.12
N GLU A 78 18.19 2.09 11.66
CA GLU A 78 18.14 2.31 13.11
C GLU A 78 16.93 1.58 13.74
N GLY A 79 15.75 1.66 13.13
CA GLY A 79 14.56 0.94 13.60
C GLY A 79 14.69 -0.59 13.52
N MET A 80 15.53 -1.10 12.62
CA MET A 80 15.83 -2.52 12.43
C MET A 80 17.08 -3.00 13.21
N ALA A 81 17.64 -2.19 14.11
CA ALA A 81 18.84 -2.55 14.87
C ALA A 81 18.62 -3.68 15.88
N GLU A 82 17.40 -3.82 16.40
CA GLU A 82 17.07 -4.84 17.41
C GLU A 82 16.80 -6.21 16.77
N PRO A 83 17.24 -7.34 17.38
CA PRO A 83 17.07 -8.67 16.79
C PRO A 83 15.62 -9.11 16.54
N ARG A 84 14.65 -8.54 17.28
CA ARG A 84 13.21 -8.83 17.11
C ARG A 84 12.51 -7.81 16.21
N ALA A 85 13.24 -6.83 15.68
CA ALA A 85 12.66 -5.78 14.86
C ALA A 85 12.09 -6.36 13.57
N GLN A 86 10.96 -5.81 13.17
CA GLN A 86 10.26 -6.20 11.95
C GLN A 86 9.96 -4.95 11.13
N LEU A 87 10.01 -5.12 9.81
CA LEU A 87 9.55 -4.15 8.85
C LEU A 87 8.20 -4.62 8.30
N ARG A 88 7.11 -3.99 8.71
CA ARG A 88 5.74 -4.47 8.44
C ARG A 88 4.91 -3.42 7.71
N LEU A 89 4.41 -3.80 6.53
CA LEU A 89 3.41 -3.06 5.78
C LEU A 89 2.05 -3.12 6.50
N VAL A 90 1.34 -2.00 6.52
CA VAL A 90 -0.09 -1.91 6.88
C VAL A 90 -0.85 -1.26 5.74
N LEU A 91 -2.03 -1.81 5.42
CA LEU A 91 -2.96 -1.28 4.43
C LEU A 91 -4.33 -1.13 5.12
N PRO A 92 -4.52 -0.08 5.94
CA PRO A 92 -5.80 0.16 6.60
C PRO A 92 -6.84 0.66 5.61
N VAL A 93 -8.11 0.39 5.91
CA VAL A 93 -9.25 0.95 5.19
C VAL A 93 -10.34 1.34 6.20
N PRO A 94 -11.26 2.25 5.87
CA PRO A 94 -12.40 2.55 6.71
C PRO A 94 -13.16 1.28 7.13
N GLY A 95 -13.20 1.00 8.43
CA GLY A 95 -13.83 -0.20 9.01
C GLY A 95 -12.89 -1.38 9.28
N ASP A 96 -11.66 -1.36 8.76
CA ASP A 96 -10.60 -2.33 9.11
C ASP A 96 -9.27 -1.64 9.39
N ALA A 97 -9.06 -1.30 10.66
CA ALA A 97 -7.83 -0.71 11.19
C ALA A 97 -6.85 -1.74 11.78
N ARG A 98 -7.03 -3.04 11.48
CA ARG A 98 -6.21 -4.10 12.07
C ARG A 98 -4.73 -3.87 11.74
N GLY A 99 -3.88 -4.02 12.75
CA GLY A 99 -2.43 -3.81 12.64
C GLY A 99 -1.96 -2.40 12.98
N LEU A 100 -2.86 -1.42 13.08
CA LEU A 100 -2.50 -0.06 13.52
C LEU A 100 -2.46 0.07 15.06
N PRO A 101 -1.51 0.85 15.62
CA PRO A 101 -1.51 1.20 17.03
C PRO A 101 -2.60 2.25 17.33
N PRO A 102 -3.68 1.89 18.07
CA PRO A 102 -4.86 2.74 18.20
C PRO A 102 -4.57 4.04 18.95
N GLY A 103 -5.20 5.13 18.53
CA GLY A 103 -5.10 6.44 19.20
C GLY A 103 -3.78 7.18 18.98
N THR A 104 -2.97 6.76 17.99
CA THR A 104 -1.70 7.42 17.63
C THR A 104 -1.87 8.29 16.40
N GLU A 105 -1.00 9.30 16.24
CA GLU A 105 -0.98 10.13 15.03
C GLU A 105 -0.59 9.32 13.79
N PHE A 106 0.32 8.34 13.95
CA PHE A 106 0.62 7.36 12.91
C PHE A 106 -0.63 6.64 12.42
N ALA A 107 -1.48 6.14 13.33
CA ALA A 107 -2.67 5.40 12.93
C ALA A 107 -3.69 6.27 12.18
N THR A 108 -3.84 7.54 12.58
CA THR A 108 -4.67 8.51 11.85
C THR A 108 -4.10 8.76 10.46
N ALA A 109 -2.81 9.10 10.37
CA ALA A 109 -2.16 9.40 9.09
C ALA A 109 -2.15 8.19 8.14
N ALA A 110 -1.89 6.98 8.66
CA ALA A 110 -1.93 5.75 7.87
C ALA A 110 -3.36 5.42 7.42
N MET A 111 -4.39 5.72 8.21
CA MET A 111 -5.79 5.54 7.81
C MET A 111 -6.17 6.53 6.71
N ASP A 112 -5.73 7.79 6.81
CA ASP A 112 -6.00 8.82 5.81
C ASP A 112 -5.27 8.54 4.48
N ALA A 113 -4.06 7.97 4.55
CA ALA A 113 -3.28 7.56 3.39
C ALA A 113 -3.66 6.16 2.86
N GLU A 114 -4.44 5.38 3.62
CA GLU A 114 -4.75 3.96 3.36
C GLU A 114 -3.52 3.03 3.28
N GLU A 115 -2.35 3.51 3.70
CA GLU A 115 -1.10 2.77 3.73
C GLU A 115 -0.12 3.27 4.80
N GLY A 116 0.80 2.41 5.21
CA GLY A 116 1.92 2.78 6.08
C GLY A 116 2.86 1.62 6.36
N ILE A 117 3.94 1.91 7.09
CA ILE A 117 4.94 0.92 7.50
C ILE A 117 5.24 1.08 8.98
N LEU A 118 5.33 -0.03 9.69
CA LEU A 118 5.81 -0.11 11.07
C LEU A 118 7.20 -0.73 11.11
N ILE A 119 8.12 -0.11 11.84
CA ILE A 119 9.50 -0.54 12.02
C ILE A 119 9.81 -0.63 13.51
N GLY A 120 10.13 -1.83 13.99
CA GLY A 120 10.60 -2.03 15.36
C GLY A 120 10.18 -3.37 15.95
N SER A 121 10.50 -3.56 17.23
CA SER A 121 10.22 -4.81 17.95
C SER A 121 8.80 -4.81 18.50
N PRO A 122 8.01 -5.88 18.29
CA PRO A 122 6.68 -5.97 18.88
C PRO A 122 6.68 -5.80 20.40
N GLY A 123 5.78 -4.94 20.89
CA GLY A 123 5.62 -4.60 22.31
C GLY A 123 6.51 -3.44 22.79
N ASP A 124 7.40 -2.94 21.94
CA ASP A 124 8.27 -1.80 22.24
C ASP A 124 7.84 -0.56 21.44
N GLU A 125 8.49 0.57 21.70
CA GLU A 125 8.39 1.75 20.84
C GLU A 125 9.20 1.55 19.56
N GLY A 126 8.77 2.20 18.47
CA GLY A 126 9.45 2.16 17.20
C GLY A 126 9.02 3.30 16.28
N VAL A 127 9.08 3.05 14.98
CA VAL A 127 8.83 4.05 13.95
C VAL A 127 7.67 3.64 13.04
N GLY A 128 6.75 4.56 12.82
CA GLY A 128 5.75 4.51 11.77
C GLY A 128 6.15 5.41 10.60
N LEU A 129 5.96 4.95 9.37
CA LEU A 129 6.17 5.72 8.15
C LEU A 129 4.87 5.77 7.34
N VAL A 130 4.51 6.96 6.87
CA VAL A 130 3.34 7.18 6.00
C VAL A 130 3.78 8.00 4.79
N PRO A 131 3.58 7.51 3.55
CA PRO A 131 3.81 8.31 2.35
C PRO A 131 2.64 9.29 2.13
N GLN A 132 2.96 10.54 1.79
CA GLN A 132 1.99 11.59 1.52
C GLN A 132 2.41 12.37 0.28
N TRP A 133 1.51 12.49 -0.70
CA TRP A 133 1.73 13.34 -1.86
C TRP A 133 1.54 14.81 -1.44
N VAL A 134 2.61 15.59 -1.57
CA VAL A 134 2.60 17.03 -1.27
C VAL A 134 2.18 17.84 -2.51
N ASP A 135 2.62 17.37 -3.67
CA ASP A 135 2.25 17.85 -5.00
C ASP A 135 2.31 16.67 -5.99
N GLU A 136 2.06 16.91 -7.28
CA GLU A 136 2.05 15.87 -8.32
C GLU A 136 3.42 15.19 -8.53
N GLU A 137 4.52 15.79 -8.06
CA GLU A 137 5.89 15.31 -8.30
C GLU A 137 6.64 14.91 -7.02
N THR A 138 6.05 15.15 -5.84
CA THR A 138 6.71 15.03 -4.54
C THR A 138 5.96 14.10 -3.61
N LEU A 139 6.62 12.98 -3.28
CA LEU A 139 6.20 12.08 -2.23
C LEU A 139 7.02 12.35 -0.96
N GLN A 140 6.34 12.75 0.12
CA GLN A 140 6.95 12.91 1.43
C GLN A 140 6.71 11.66 2.28
N TRP A 141 7.76 11.16 2.91
CA TRP A 141 7.68 10.14 3.95
C TRP A 141 7.59 10.81 5.32
N THR A 142 6.40 10.78 5.90
CA THR A 142 6.16 11.33 7.24
C THR A 142 6.46 10.26 8.28
N VAL A 143 7.37 10.59 9.20
CA VAL A 143 7.90 9.70 10.23
C VAL A 143 7.20 9.99 11.56
N TYR A 144 6.80 8.93 12.25
CA TYR A 144 6.16 8.98 13.56
C TYR A 144 6.89 8.07 14.54
N HIS A 145 7.09 8.51 15.76
CA HIS A 145 7.41 7.65 16.89
C HIS A 145 6.11 7.01 17.38
N THR A 146 6.04 5.68 17.42
CA THR A 146 4.78 4.98 17.70
C THR A 146 5.03 3.62 18.35
N PRO A 147 4.15 3.14 19.24
CA PRO A 147 4.24 1.79 19.77
C PRO A 147 4.05 0.76 18.66
N ILE A 148 4.85 -0.32 18.70
CA ILE A 148 4.77 -1.40 17.72
C ILE A 148 3.81 -2.48 18.22
N PRO A 149 2.61 -2.63 17.61
CA PRO A 149 1.65 -3.60 18.07
C PRO A 149 2.17 -5.03 17.85
N ALA A 150 1.72 -5.93 18.73
CA ALA A 150 1.92 -7.36 18.54
C ALA A 150 1.44 -7.78 17.13
N PRO A 151 2.15 -8.66 16.43
CA PRO A 151 1.73 -9.11 15.12
C PRO A 151 0.36 -9.77 15.21
N VAL A 152 -0.54 -9.34 14.32
CA VAL A 152 -1.72 -10.14 13.98
C VAL A 152 -1.20 -11.39 13.28
N PRO A 153 -1.72 -12.60 13.57
CA PRO A 153 -1.30 -13.80 12.87
C PRO A 153 -1.39 -13.60 11.36
N ASP A 154 -0.27 -13.73 10.67
CA ASP A 154 -0.21 -13.54 9.23
C ASP A 154 -0.98 -14.64 8.51
N VAL A 155 -1.76 -14.24 7.51
CA VAL A 155 -2.42 -15.20 6.62
C VAL A 155 -1.34 -15.86 5.78
N ALA A 156 -1.32 -17.19 5.75
CA ALA A 156 -0.32 -17.92 4.97
C ALA A 156 -0.44 -17.55 3.48
N LEU A 157 0.68 -17.39 2.79
CA LEU A 157 0.71 -16.92 1.39
C LEU A 157 -0.23 -17.72 0.46
N GLY A 158 -0.28 -19.05 0.64
CA GLY A 158 -1.16 -19.92 -0.15
C GLY A 158 -2.64 -19.80 0.21
N GLU A 159 -2.96 -19.50 1.47
CA GLU A 159 -4.32 -19.23 1.92
C GLU A 159 -4.82 -17.91 1.35
N ALA A 160 -3.99 -16.86 1.43
CA ALA A 160 -4.32 -15.54 0.88
C ALA A 160 -4.52 -15.60 -0.65
N GLU A 161 -3.65 -16.32 -1.36
CA GLU A 161 -3.78 -16.56 -2.80
C GLU A 161 -5.07 -17.31 -3.17
N TYR A 162 -5.42 -18.33 -2.38
CA TYR A 162 -6.66 -19.08 -2.57
C TYR A 162 -7.89 -18.21 -2.31
N ALA A 163 -7.90 -17.46 -1.20
CA ALA A 163 -8.98 -16.56 -0.83
C ALA A 163 -9.22 -15.48 -1.89
N MET A 164 -8.16 -14.86 -2.40
CA MET A 164 -8.24 -13.90 -3.51
C MET A 164 -8.87 -14.52 -4.76
N ARG A 165 -8.41 -15.72 -5.17
CA ARG A 165 -9.00 -16.41 -6.32
C ARG A 165 -10.47 -16.79 -6.12
N GLN A 166 -10.86 -17.14 -4.90
CA GLN A 166 -12.26 -17.41 -4.60
C GLN A 166 -13.09 -16.11 -4.67
N ALA A 167 -12.63 -15.04 -4.05
CA ALA A 167 -13.33 -13.76 -4.08
C ALA A 167 -13.52 -13.23 -5.51
N VAL A 168 -12.53 -13.41 -6.40
CA VAL A 168 -12.66 -13.06 -7.83
C VAL A 168 -13.78 -13.86 -8.51
N ARG A 169 -13.85 -15.18 -8.25
CA ARG A 169 -14.93 -16.04 -8.79
C ARG A 169 -16.29 -15.62 -8.25
N ASP A 170 -16.39 -15.41 -6.94
CA ASP A 170 -17.64 -15.04 -6.27
C ASP A 170 -18.15 -13.67 -6.76
N ALA A 171 -17.26 -12.70 -6.94
CA ALA A 171 -17.59 -11.39 -7.48
C ALA A 171 -18.06 -11.49 -8.94
N ALA A 172 -17.36 -12.25 -9.79
CA ALA A 172 -17.77 -12.47 -11.18
C ALA A 172 -19.15 -13.13 -11.28
N ASP A 173 -19.40 -14.16 -10.46
CA ASP A 173 -20.70 -14.83 -10.35
C ASP A 173 -21.80 -13.89 -9.86
N ALA A 174 -21.52 -13.02 -8.89
CA ALA A 174 -22.48 -12.05 -8.38
C ALA A 174 -22.80 -10.97 -9.44
N LEU A 175 -21.79 -10.45 -10.13
CA LEU A 175 -21.95 -9.47 -11.21
C LEU A 175 -22.71 -10.07 -12.39
N MET A 176 -22.44 -11.31 -12.80
CA MET A 176 -23.19 -11.97 -13.88
C MET A 176 -24.69 -12.07 -13.56
N ARG A 177 -25.06 -12.32 -12.30
CA ARG A 177 -26.48 -12.34 -11.89
C ARG A 177 -27.13 -10.96 -11.99
N LEU A 178 -26.38 -9.89 -11.68
CA LEU A 178 -26.84 -8.50 -11.77
C LEU A 178 -26.88 -7.97 -13.21
N GLN A 179 -25.95 -8.38 -14.07
CA GLN A 179 -25.80 -7.93 -15.47
C GLN A 179 -26.86 -8.49 -16.43
N THR A 180 -27.91 -9.14 -15.92
CA THR A 180 -29.08 -9.55 -16.73
C THR A 180 -29.87 -8.34 -17.29
N THR A 181 -29.49 -7.10 -16.96
CA THR A 181 -30.09 -5.86 -17.47
C THR A 181 -29.04 -4.85 -17.94
N GLY A 182 -28.70 -4.89 -19.25
CA GLY A 182 -28.24 -3.75 -20.04
C GLY A 182 -26.75 -3.37 -19.97
N ILE A 183 -25.97 -3.82 -20.96
CA ILE A 183 -24.65 -3.28 -21.26
C ILE A 183 -24.83 -1.97 -22.03
N GLY A 184 -24.43 -0.85 -21.44
CA GLY A 184 -24.19 0.38 -22.20
C GLY A 184 -22.88 0.23 -22.95
N THR A 185 -22.91 0.44 -24.26
CA THR A 185 -21.72 0.52 -25.09
C THR A 185 -21.09 1.89 -24.86
N GLY A 186 -20.14 1.98 -23.93
CA GLY A 186 -19.16 3.07 -23.94
C GLY A 186 -18.30 3.00 -25.22
N ASP A 187 -17.74 4.13 -25.62
CA ASP A 187 -16.92 4.23 -26.85
C ASP A 187 -15.47 3.75 -26.63
N ASP A 188 -15.00 3.74 -25.37
CA ASP A 188 -13.64 3.30 -25.00
C ASP A 188 -13.56 1.78 -24.82
N ASP A 189 -12.50 1.14 -25.36
CA ASP A 189 -12.23 -0.29 -25.16
C ASP A 189 -11.76 -0.54 -23.71
N PRO A 190 -12.51 -1.27 -22.87
CA PRO A 190 -12.12 -1.56 -21.50
C PRO A 190 -10.74 -2.22 -21.39
N ARG A 191 -10.30 -2.96 -22.42
CA ARG A 191 -8.97 -3.56 -22.44
C ARG A 191 -7.87 -2.52 -22.52
N GLU A 192 -8.04 -1.50 -23.35
CA GLU A 192 -7.08 -0.39 -23.47
C GLU A 192 -6.98 0.39 -22.17
N LEU A 193 -8.11 0.62 -21.49
CA LEU A 193 -8.13 1.28 -20.18
C LEU A 193 -7.41 0.44 -19.10
N ILE A 194 -7.65 -0.88 -19.08
CA ILE A 194 -6.96 -1.79 -18.14
C ILE A 194 -5.46 -1.83 -18.45
N GLU A 195 -5.07 -1.87 -19.71
CA GLU A 195 -3.66 -1.84 -20.12
C GLU A 195 -2.98 -0.52 -19.75
N ALA A 196 -3.68 0.61 -19.85
CA ALA A 196 -3.18 1.91 -19.42
C ALA A 196 -2.95 1.95 -17.89
N GLU A 197 -3.93 1.47 -17.11
CA GLU A 197 -3.79 1.32 -15.65
C GLU A 197 -2.61 0.40 -15.27
N LEU A 198 -2.47 -0.74 -15.96
CA LEU A 198 -1.37 -1.67 -15.73
C LEU A 198 0.01 -1.14 -16.13
N ALA A 199 0.08 -0.32 -17.18
CA ALA A 199 1.32 0.29 -17.63
C ALA A 199 1.92 1.17 -16.54
N ASP A 200 1.09 1.90 -15.80
CA ASP A 200 1.54 2.69 -14.67
C ASP A 200 2.11 1.83 -13.53
N TYR A 201 1.49 0.70 -13.21
CA TYR A 201 2.02 -0.22 -12.18
C TYR A 201 3.31 -0.92 -12.59
N SER A 202 3.47 -1.21 -13.89
CA SER A 202 4.65 -1.92 -14.39
C SER A 202 5.97 -1.19 -14.12
N ARG A 203 5.90 0.12 -13.82
CA ARG A 203 7.04 0.95 -13.40
C ARG A 203 7.53 0.62 -11.98
N HIS A 204 6.68 0.02 -11.14
CA HIS A 204 6.96 -0.28 -9.73
C HIS A 204 7.37 -1.74 -9.56
N ILE A 205 8.63 -2.02 -9.91
CA ILE A 205 9.19 -3.38 -9.87
C ILE A 205 9.60 -3.80 -8.45
N TYR A 206 9.60 -5.11 -8.22
CA TYR A 206 10.12 -5.74 -6.99
C TYR A 206 11.49 -6.38 -7.25
N PRO A 207 12.35 -6.50 -6.22
CA PRO A 207 13.68 -7.08 -6.37
C PRO A 207 13.62 -8.55 -6.82
N ASP A 208 14.63 -9.00 -7.56
CA ASP A 208 14.73 -10.39 -8.02
C ASP A 208 14.98 -11.41 -6.89
N SER A 209 15.44 -10.93 -5.73
CA SER A 209 15.55 -11.71 -4.50
C SER A 209 14.20 -12.09 -3.90
N ALA A 210 13.12 -11.35 -4.23
CA ALA A 210 11.79 -11.63 -3.71
C ALA A 210 11.28 -12.99 -4.24
N PRO A 211 10.64 -13.83 -3.41
CA PRO A 211 10.13 -15.12 -3.85
C PRO A 211 9.19 -15.00 -5.05
N LEU A 212 9.43 -15.80 -6.09
CA LEU A 212 8.64 -15.78 -7.34
C LEU A 212 7.13 -15.90 -7.08
N ARG A 213 6.72 -16.69 -6.09
CA ARG A 213 5.31 -16.84 -5.73
C ARG A 213 4.69 -15.56 -5.19
N ALA A 214 5.42 -14.82 -4.34
CA ALA A 214 4.96 -13.55 -3.78
C ALA A 214 4.79 -12.50 -4.90
N ARG A 215 5.80 -12.37 -5.77
CA ARG A 215 5.73 -11.48 -6.96
C ARG A 215 4.51 -11.79 -7.83
N ARG A 216 4.28 -13.06 -8.18
CA ARG A 216 3.11 -13.46 -8.99
C ARG A 216 1.76 -13.14 -8.34
N ILE A 217 1.69 -13.18 -7.01
CA ILE A 217 0.47 -12.82 -6.27
C ILE A 217 0.26 -11.30 -6.31
N LEU A 218 1.32 -10.50 -6.16
CA LEU A 218 1.28 -9.05 -6.31
C LEU A 218 0.84 -8.65 -7.73
N ASP A 219 1.45 -9.24 -8.77
CA ASP A 219 1.07 -9.00 -10.17
C ASP A 219 -0.41 -9.34 -10.43
N SER A 220 -0.90 -10.45 -9.84
CA SER A 220 -2.30 -10.86 -9.96
C SER A 220 -3.24 -9.89 -9.23
N ALA A 221 -2.83 -9.40 -8.05
CA ALA A 221 -3.57 -8.41 -7.28
C ALA A 221 -3.67 -7.07 -8.03
N ASP A 222 -2.58 -6.61 -8.65
CA ASP A 222 -2.55 -5.41 -9.48
C ASP A 222 -3.48 -5.53 -10.69
N HIS A 223 -3.45 -6.67 -11.39
CA HIS A 223 -4.32 -6.90 -12.53
C HIS A 223 -5.80 -6.90 -12.16
N VAL A 224 -6.17 -7.55 -11.04
CA VAL A 224 -7.57 -7.54 -10.58
C VAL A 224 -7.98 -6.15 -10.12
N ALA A 225 -7.12 -5.43 -9.39
CA ALA A 225 -7.40 -4.06 -8.97
C ALA A 225 -7.63 -3.13 -10.17
N ALA A 226 -6.79 -3.23 -11.23
CA ALA A 226 -6.95 -2.47 -12.47
C ALA A 226 -8.32 -2.71 -13.12
N ILE A 227 -8.75 -3.98 -13.21
CA ILE A 227 -10.08 -4.33 -13.74
C ILE A 227 -11.18 -3.66 -12.91
N LEU A 228 -11.08 -3.70 -11.58
CA LEU A 228 -12.09 -3.11 -10.70
C LEU A 228 -12.13 -1.58 -10.81
N THR A 229 -10.97 -0.93 -10.91
CA THR A 229 -10.86 0.52 -11.11
C THR A 229 -11.55 0.93 -12.43
N VAL A 230 -11.21 0.27 -13.54
CA VAL A 230 -11.83 0.55 -14.85
C VAL A 230 -13.33 0.26 -14.82
N ALA A 231 -13.76 -0.84 -14.19
CA ALA A 231 -15.17 -1.19 -14.09
C ALA A 231 -15.99 -0.18 -13.28
N GLN A 232 -15.39 0.51 -12.31
CA GLN A 232 -16.05 1.53 -11.50
C GLN A 232 -16.07 2.91 -12.16
N GLN A 233 -15.11 3.21 -13.02
CA GLN A 233 -15.05 4.45 -13.81
C GLN A 233 -15.97 4.41 -15.04
N ALA A 234 -16.39 3.23 -15.49
CA ALA A 234 -17.26 3.08 -16.64
C ALA A 234 -18.59 3.83 -16.45
N PRO A 235 -18.99 4.72 -17.38
CA PRO A 235 -20.23 5.47 -17.24
C PRO A 235 -21.43 4.54 -17.20
N ALA A 236 -22.27 4.68 -16.17
CA ALA A 236 -23.48 3.89 -16.06
C ALA A 236 -24.39 4.11 -17.28
N SER A 237 -24.93 3.02 -17.83
CA SER A 237 -25.85 3.03 -18.99
C SER A 237 -27.18 3.75 -18.73
N SER A 238 -27.42 4.17 -17.49
CA SER A 238 -28.50 5.02 -17.00
C SER A 238 -28.00 5.76 -15.75
N PRO A 239 -28.63 6.86 -15.31
CA PRO A 239 -28.23 7.54 -14.08
C PRO A 239 -28.26 6.52 -12.92
N ALA A 240 -27.09 6.13 -12.42
CA ALA A 240 -27.01 5.20 -11.31
C ALA A 240 -27.58 5.89 -10.07
N SER A 241 -28.60 5.30 -9.44
CA SER A 241 -29.09 5.81 -8.16
C SER A 241 -27.99 5.65 -7.11
N ALA A 242 -27.95 6.53 -6.11
CA ALA A 242 -27.00 6.40 -4.99
C ALA A 242 -27.09 5.03 -4.30
N SER A 243 -28.30 4.44 -4.25
CA SER A 243 -28.51 3.09 -3.73
C SER A 243 -27.88 1.98 -4.58
N ALA A 244 -27.82 2.15 -5.90
CA ALA A 244 -27.19 1.18 -6.81
C ALA A 244 -25.67 1.21 -6.69
N LEU A 245 -25.08 2.41 -6.59
CA LEU A 245 -23.65 2.58 -6.32
C LEU A 245 -23.26 1.96 -4.98
N GLN A 246 -24.04 2.22 -3.92
CA GLN A 246 -23.78 1.63 -2.60
C GLN A 246 -23.89 0.09 -2.61
N ALA A 247 -24.84 -0.47 -3.36
CA ALA A 247 -25.01 -1.91 -3.49
C ALA A 247 -23.83 -2.56 -4.23
N GLN A 248 -23.34 -1.91 -5.29
CA GLN A 248 -22.16 -2.36 -6.03
C GLN A 248 -20.90 -2.31 -5.16
N GLU A 249 -20.67 -1.21 -4.44
CA GLU A 249 -19.55 -1.08 -3.49
C GLU A 249 -19.61 -2.18 -2.41
N THR A 250 -20.79 -2.42 -1.84
CA THR A 250 -21.02 -3.47 -0.83
C THR A 250 -20.72 -4.86 -1.40
N LEU A 251 -21.05 -5.10 -2.68
CA LEU A 251 -20.79 -6.37 -3.36
C LEU A 251 -19.31 -6.60 -3.65
N LEU A 252 -18.55 -5.54 -3.98
CA LEU A 252 -17.13 -5.63 -4.30
C LEU A 252 -16.23 -5.62 -3.06
N ARG A 253 -16.71 -5.14 -1.91
CA ARG A 253 -15.95 -5.05 -0.66
C ARG A 253 -15.20 -6.35 -0.27
N PRO A 254 -15.82 -7.56 -0.33
CA PRO A 254 -15.10 -8.81 -0.02
C PRO A 254 -13.92 -9.10 -0.97
N LEU A 255 -14.03 -8.69 -2.24
CA LEU A 255 -12.95 -8.84 -3.21
C LEU A 255 -11.79 -7.89 -2.90
N TRP A 256 -12.09 -6.62 -2.59
CA TRP A 256 -11.07 -5.66 -2.15
C TRP A 256 -10.34 -6.12 -0.88
N ASP A 257 -11.06 -6.67 0.10
CA ASP A 257 -10.46 -7.24 1.31
C ASP A 257 -9.52 -8.42 1.01
N ALA A 258 -9.90 -9.29 0.08
CA ALA A 258 -9.09 -10.43 -0.32
C ALA A 258 -7.82 -10.01 -1.08
N ILE A 259 -7.92 -9.00 -1.96
CA ILE A 259 -6.77 -8.39 -2.66
C ILE A 259 -5.80 -7.81 -1.65
N ARG A 260 -6.29 -6.99 -0.71
CA ARG A 260 -5.49 -6.36 0.34
C ARG A 260 -4.79 -7.37 1.23
N THR A 261 -5.50 -8.44 1.62
CA THR A 261 -4.93 -9.55 2.40
C THR A 261 -3.83 -10.28 1.62
N ALA A 262 -4.03 -10.53 0.32
CA ALA A 262 -3.03 -11.14 -0.55
C ALA A 262 -1.79 -10.26 -0.71
N ARG A 263 -1.95 -8.94 -0.84
CA ARG A 263 -0.82 -7.98 -0.86
C ARG A 263 -0.02 -8.01 0.43
N LEU A 264 -0.68 -7.92 1.59
CA LEU A 264 -0.01 -7.98 2.90
C LEU A 264 0.78 -9.29 3.06
N ALA A 265 0.16 -10.44 2.75
CA ALA A 265 0.82 -11.74 2.85
C ALA A 265 2.00 -11.88 1.88
N ALA A 266 1.87 -11.38 0.65
CA ALA A 266 2.93 -11.42 -0.35
C ALA A 266 4.11 -10.51 0.01
N VAL A 267 3.85 -9.28 0.47
CA VAL A 267 4.89 -8.35 0.93
C VAL A 267 5.59 -8.91 2.16
N HIS A 268 4.86 -9.42 3.14
CA HIS A 268 5.45 -10.05 4.33
C HIS A 268 6.37 -11.22 3.94
N ALA A 269 5.91 -12.10 3.04
CA ALA A 269 6.73 -13.22 2.56
C ALA A 269 7.96 -12.76 1.76
N ALA A 270 7.94 -11.57 1.17
CA ALA A 270 9.04 -11.02 0.39
C ALA A 270 10.02 -10.18 1.21
N SER A 271 9.62 -9.65 2.36
CA SER A 271 10.48 -8.86 3.25
C SER A 271 11.00 -9.65 4.47
N ALA A 272 10.42 -10.81 4.79
CA ALA A 272 10.89 -11.69 5.85
C ALA A 272 12.18 -12.41 5.43
N HIS A 273 13.30 -12.04 6.04
CA HIS A 273 14.61 -12.66 5.86
C HIS A 273 15.21 -13.06 7.21
#